data_AF-A0A0Q5QJS8-F1
#
_entry.id   AF-A0A0Q5QJS8-F1
#
_cell.length_a   1.000
_cell.length_b   1.000
_cell.length_c   1.000
_cell.angle_alpha   90.00
_cell.angle_beta   90.00
_cell.angle_gamma   90.00
#
_symmetry.space_group_name_H-M   'P 1'
#
loop_
_entity.id
_entity.type
_entity.pdbx_description
1 polymer ?
#
loop_
_entity_poly.entity_id
_entity_poly.type
_entity_poly.pdbx_seq_one_letter_code
_entity_poly.pdbx_strand_id
1 'polypeptide(L)'
;MTDALVLAAHGSRDPRFAVTAREVTDAVAAALPGTDVHLGFLDLDEPTVAEVVASVSGPHVVVVPLLFSAAFHTGVDLPAALDVERGRRPEVRFTQAPPLGSDPRLLTALVDRLHAAGLAPDDGVVLCAVGSRDRDADAQFHAVASDLADHVACRGIEPLFATRLGPEARYLREAVERLEATGARRIVVGPYFLSAGTLTDRVENALADLRVGVAIAEPIGAHPGLIDIICDRYRASATGNPGQSLS
;
A
#
# COMPACT_ATOMS: atom_id res chain seq x y z
N MET A 1 10.77 -29.59 4.10
CA MET A 1 10.89 -28.15 4.42
C MET A 1 10.00 -27.42 3.45
N THR A 2 9.15 -26.53 3.95
CA THR A 2 8.22 -25.73 3.15
C THR A 2 8.90 -24.49 2.60
N ASP A 3 8.38 -23.93 1.52
CA ASP A 3 8.82 -22.63 1.01
C ASP A 3 8.44 -21.53 2.00
N ALA A 4 9.26 -20.48 2.06
CA ALA A 4 9.04 -19.33 2.91
C ALA A 4 8.64 -18.11 2.08
N LEU A 5 7.65 -17.36 2.59
CA LEU A 5 7.23 -16.07 2.06
C LEU A 5 7.57 -14.99 3.08
N VAL A 6 8.37 -14.00 2.69
CA VAL A 6 8.64 -12.81 3.50
C VAL A 6 7.89 -11.63 2.88
N LEU A 7 6.96 -11.05 3.63
CA LEU A 7 6.34 -9.78 3.28
C LEU A 7 7.27 -8.65 3.72
N ALA A 8 7.70 -7.83 2.76
CA ALA A 8 8.55 -6.69 3.01
C ALA A 8 7.71 -5.40 3.07
N ALA A 9 7.35 -4.98 4.29
CA ALA A 9 6.67 -3.71 4.52
C ALA A 9 7.69 -2.57 4.65
N HIS A 10 7.29 -1.32 4.35
CA HIS A 10 8.20 -0.20 4.55
C HIS A 10 8.51 0.02 6.05
N GLY A 11 7.48 -0.01 6.88
CA GLY A 11 7.54 0.37 8.30
C GLY A 11 7.08 1.81 8.53
N SER A 12 6.84 2.15 9.78
CA SER A 12 6.34 3.46 10.21
C SER A 12 6.70 3.73 11.66
N ARG A 13 6.85 5.02 12.01
CA ARG A 13 6.91 5.42 13.43
C ARG A 13 5.57 5.28 14.14
N ASP A 14 4.48 5.13 13.38
CA ASP A 14 3.15 4.95 13.92
C ASP A 14 2.87 3.47 14.20
N PRO A 15 2.62 3.06 15.45
CA PRO A 15 2.48 1.66 15.83
C PRO A 15 1.27 0.96 15.16
N ARG A 16 0.27 1.72 14.68
CA ARG A 16 -0.88 1.16 13.94
C ARG A 16 -0.46 0.50 12.63
N PHE A 17 0.63 0.97 12.02
CA PHE A 17 1.14 0.39 10.78
C PHE A 17 1.60 -1.05 10.99
N ALA A 18 2.42 -1.30 12.02
CA ALA A 18 2.92 -2.63 12.30
C ALA A 18 1.79 -3.60 12.70
N VAL A 19 0.73 -3.11 13.35
CA VAL A 19 -0.48 -3.90 13.63
C VAL A 19 -1.15 -4.32 12.33
N THR A 20 -1.46 -3.37 11.46
CA THR A 20 -2.12 -3.65 10.16
C THR A 20 -1.26 -4.54 9.27
N ALA A 21 0.07 -4.35 9.26
CA ALA A 21 0.98 -5.20 8.49
C ALA A 21 0.95 -6.65 9.00
N ARG A 22 0.88 -6.87 10.33
CA ARG A 22 0.71 -8.21 10.91
C ARG A 22 -0.64 -8.82 10.56
N GLU A 23 -1.72 -8.05 10.59
CA GLU A 23 -3.05 -8.52 10.16
C GLU A 23 -3.05 -8.98 8.70
N VAL A 24 -2.36 -8.25 7.82
CA VAL A 24 -2.15 -8.66 6.42
C VAL A 24 -1.34 -9.96 6.36
N THR A 25 -0.25 -10.07 7.12
CA THR A 25 0.58 -11.29 7.21
C THR A 25 -0.23 -12.50 7.65
N ASP A 26 -1.04 -12.36 8.71
CA ASP A 26 -1.87 -13.44 9.24
C ASP A 26 -2.93 -13.89 8.22
N ALA A 27 -3.55 -12.94 7.52
CA ALA A 27 -4.51 -13.23 6.46
C ALA A 27 -3.86 -13.95 5.25
N VAL A 28 -2.63 -13.56 4.87
CA VAL A 28 -1.86 -14.26 3.83
C VAL A 28 -1.47 -15.67 4.27
N ALA A 29 -1.03 -15.84 5.52
CA ALA A 29 -0.70 -17.15 6.09
C ALA A 29 -1.91 -18.09 6.07
N ALA A 30 -3.10 -17.57 6.41
CA ALA A 30 -4.35 -18.32 6.32
C ALA A 30 -4.72 -18.71 4.87
N ALA A 31 -4.42 -17.85 3.89
CA ALA A 31 -4.69 -18.09 2.47
C ALA A 31 -3.68 -19.04 1.78
N LEU A 32 -2.52 -19.30 2.40
CA LEU A 32 -1.44 -20.13 1.88
C LEU A 32 -1.06 -21.26 2.86
N PRO A 33 -1.97 -22.22 3.11
CA PRO A 33 -1.68 -23.33 4.00
C PRO A 33 -0.46 -24.12 3.49
N GLY A 34 0.56 -24.27 4.33
CA GLY A 34 1.80 -24.96 4.00
C GLY A 34 2.92 -24.06 3.46
N THR A 35 2.74 -22.74 3.45
CA THR A 35 3.84 -21.76 3.28
C THR A 35 4.19 -21.14 4.63
N ASP A 36 5.48 -20.98 4.90
CA ASP A 36 5.96 -20.31 6.11
C ASP A 36 6.01 -18.80 5.87
N VAL A 37 5.04 -18.04 6.39
CA VAL A 37 4.84 -16.63 6.08
C VAL A 37 5.38 -15.74 7.20
N HIS A 38 6.25 -14.81 6.85
CA HIS A 38 6.94 -13.89 7.76
C HIS A 38 6.74 -12.44 7.35
N LEU A 39 6.90 -11.53 8.30
CA LEU A 39 6.88 -10.08 8.09
C LEU A 39 8.24 -9.49 8.45
N GLY A 40 8.81 -8.71 7.53
CA GLY A 40 9.98 -7.87 7.81
C GLY A 40 9.75 -6.44 7.34
N PHE A 41 10.48 -5.51 7.95
CA PHE A 41 10.39 -4.08 7.65
C PHE A 41 11.66 -3.54 6.99
N LEU A 42 11.49 -2.62 6.05
CA LEU A 42 12.61 -1.99 5.35
C LEU A 42 13.25 -0.87 6.20
N ASP A 43 12.45 -0.21 7.03
CA ASP A 43 12.86 0.88 7.92
C ASP A 43 11.90 0.96 9.12
N LEU A 44 12.27 1.74 10.14
CA LEU A 44 11.45 2.21 11.28
C LEU A 44 10.92 1.16 12.27
N ASP A 45 10.62 -0.04 11.82
CA ASP A 45 10.07 -1.15 12.59
C ASP A 45 11.03 -2.35 12.57
N GLU A 46 10.84 -3.27 13.52
CA GLU A 46 11.58 -4.53 13.64
C GLU A 46 10.63 -5.73 13.57
N PRO A 47 11.09 -6.91 13.11
CA PRO A 47 12.44 -7.18 12.60
C PRO A 47 12.67 -6.62 11.19
N THR A 48 13.92 -6.32 10.85
CA THR A 48 14.27 -5.87 9.50
C THR A 48 14.09 -7.01 8.50
N VAL A 49 13.80 -6.69 7.23
CA VAL A 49 13.70 -7.72 6.17
C VAL A 49 14.98 -8.56 6.09
N ALA A 50 16.16 -7.94 6.27
CA ALA A 50 17.43 -8.65 6.25
C ALA A 50 17.53 -9.69 7.38
N GLU A 51 17.13 -9.34 8.60
CA GLU A 51 17.11 -10.26 9.74
C GLU A 51 16.12 -11.41 9.51
N VAL A 52 14.93 -11.11 9.00
CA VAL A 52 13.93 -12.14 8.69
C VAL A 52 14.46 -13.09 7.63
N VAL A 53 14.93 -12.57 6.49
CA VAL A 53 15.48 -13.39 5.39
C VAL A 53 16.63 -14.26 5.90
N ALA A 54 17.53 -13.73 6.74
CA ALA A 54 18.63 -14.50 7.33
C ALA A 54 18.16 -15.62 8.27
N SER A 55 17.04 -15.42 8.98
CA SER A 55 16.51 -16.38 9.96
C SER A 55 15.62 -17.48 9.36
N VAL A 56 14.92 -17.21 8.26
CA VAL A 56 13.98 -18.16 7.66
C VAL A 56 14.71 -19.34 7.03
N SER A 57 14.09 -20.52 7.15
CA SER A 57 14.58 -21.77 6.60
C SER A 57 13.65 -22.27 5.49
N GLY A 58 14.18 -22.96 4.50
CA GLY A 58 13.41 -23.49 3.39
C GLY A 58 14.26 -23.62 2.14
N PRO A 59 13.87 -24.47 1.17
CA PRO A 59 14.58 -24.58 -0.10
C PRO A 59 14.40 -23.33 -0.98
N HIS A 60 13.32 -22.57 -0.77
CA HIS A 60 13.02 -21.34 -1.49
C HIS A 60 12.44 -20.28 -0.54
N VAL A 61 13.02 -19.09 -0.58
CA VAL A 61 12.52 -17.87 0.08
C VAL A 61 12.07 -16.88 -0.99
N VAL A 62 10.79 -16.51 -0.96
CA VAL A 62 10.21 -15.48 -1.82
C VAL A 62 9.94 -14.22 -0.99
N VAL A 63 10.40 -13.07 -1.46
CA VAL A 63 10.13 -11.78 -0.82
C VAL A 63 9.12 -11.00 -1.65
N VAL A 64 7.97 -10.63 -1.06
CA VAL A 64 6.94 -9.81 -1.70
C VAL A 64 6.93 -8.42 -1.07
N PRO A 65 7.30 -7.36 -1.82
CA PRO A 65 7.22 -5.99 -1.33
C PRO A 65 5.78 -5.49 -1.20
N LEU A 66 5.38 -5.03 -0.02
CA LEU A 66 4.07 -4.42 0.24
C LEU A 66 4.06 -2.92 -0.12
N LEU A 67 4.58 -2.58 -1.31
CA LEU A 67 4.71 -1.21 -1.78
C LEU A 67 3.77 -0.94 -2.97
N PHE A 68 3.07 0.19 -2.92
CA PHE A 68 2.07 0.62 -3.91
C PHE A 68 2.69 1.27 -5.16
N SER A 69 3.97 1.62 -5.11
CA SER A 69 4.75 2.06 -6.27
C SER A 69 6.10 1.36 -6.27
N ALA A 70 6.78 1.36 -7.42
CA ALA A 70 8.12 0.80 -7.57
C ALA A 70 9.22 1.70 -6.98
N ALA A 71 8.87 2.82 -6.35
CA ALA A 71 9.81 3.90 -6.04
C ALA A 71 10.83 3.56 -4.94
N PHE A 72 12.10 3.75 -5.31
CA PHE A 72 13.35 3.97 -4.57
C PHE A 72 13.83 3.02 -3.46
N HIS A 73 13.04 2.10 -2.91
CA HIS A 73 13.56 1.12 -1.92
C HIS A 73 13.60 -0.32 -2.42
N THR A 74 12.74 -0.70 -3.36
CA THR A 74 12.73 -2.05 -3.94
C THR A 74 13.87 -2.32 -4.91
N GLY A 75 14.47 -1.27 -5.48
CA GLY A 75 15.50 -1.41 -6.52
C GLY A 75 16.90 -1.67 -5.99
N VAL A 76 17.19 -1.37 -4.71
CA VAL A 76 18.56 -1.42 -4.17
C VAL A 76 18.64 -2.20 -2.86
N ASP A 77 17.78 -1.89 -1.87
CA ASP A 77 17.93 -2.43 -0.52
C ASP A 77 17.56 -3.93 -0.44
N LEU A 78 16.43 -4.30 -1.05
CA LEU A 78 15.98 -5.70 -1.11
C LEU A 78 16.93 -6.59 -1.92
N PRO A 79 17.34 -6.24 -3.16
CA PRO A 79 18.31 -7.02 -3.90
C PRO A 79 19.62 -7.23 -3.15
N ALA A 80 20.15 -6.20 -2.50
CA ALA A 80 21.39 -6.30 -1.72
C ALA A 80 21.26 -7.27 -0.54
N ALA A 81 20.16 -7.22 0.20
CA ALA A 81 19.90 -8.16 1.30
C ALA A 81 19.80 -9.61 0.80
N LEU A 82 19.15 -9.84 -0.36
CA LEU A 82 19.06 -11.16 -0.96
C LEU A 82 20.41 -11.67 -1.49
N ASP A 83 21.24 -10.79 -2.08
CA ASP A 83 22.56 -11.16 -2.61
C ASP A 83 23.54 -11.60 -1.51
N VAL A 84 23.49 -10.95 -0.34
CA VAL A 84 24.25 -11.38 0.84
C VAL A 84 23.89 -12.81 1.22
N GLU A 85 22.61 -13.13 1.24
CA GLU A 85 22.12 -14.45 1.66
C GLU A 85 22.33 -15.53 0.59
N ARG A 86 22.26 -15.18 -0.70
CA ARG A 86 22.69 -16.06 -1.80
C ARG A 86 24.14 -16.49 -1.67
N GLY A 87 25.03 -15.59 -1.22
CA GLY A 87 26.44 -15.92 -0.98
C GLY A 87 26.66 -16.84 0.22
N ARG A 88 25.84 -16.70 1.28
CA ARG A 88 25.95 -17.49 2.51
C ARG A 88 25.29 -18.87 2.40
N ARG A 89 24.19 -18.96 1.65
CA ARG A 89 23.32 -20.14 1.52
C ARG A 89 23.06 -20.46 0.04
N PRO A 90 24.08 -20.88 -0.73
CA PRO A 90 23.97 -21.11 -2.17
C PRO A 90 22.98 -22.23 -2.54
N GLU A 91 22.63 -23.11 -1.60
CA GLU A 91 21.62 -24.15 -1.74
C GLU A 91 20.18 -23.63 -1.63
N VAL A 92 19.98 -22.44 -1.06
CA VAL A 92 18.66 -21.82 -0.90
C VAL A 92 18.39 -20.89 -2.07
N ARG A 93 17.21 -21.05 -2.67
CA ARG A 93 16.75 -20.15 -3.71
C ARG A 93 16.15 -18.89 -3.09
N PHE A 94 16.59 -17.70 -3.53
CA PHE A 94 16.01 -16.41 -3.12
C PHE A 94 15.40 -15.69 -4.33
N THR A 95 14.12 -15.29 -4.23
CA THR A 95 13.41 -14.59 -5.30
C THR A 95 12.68 -13.37 -4.75
N GLN A 96 12.87 -12.21 -5.39
CA GLN A 96 12.06 -11.03 -5.15
C GLN A 96 10.89 -11.03 -6.13
N ALA A 97 9.67 -10.92 -5.62
CA ALA A 97 8.48 -10.70 -6.44
C ALA A 97 8.34 -9.22 -6.82
N PRO A 98 7.58 -8.90 -7.89
CA PRO A 98 7.22 -7.53 -8.18
C PRO A 98 6.45 -6.89 -7.00
N PRO A 99 6.56 -5.55 -6.80
CA PRO A 99 5.74 -4.84 -5.82
C PRO A 99 4.24 -4.93 -6.17
N LEU A 100 3.38 -4.51 -5.24
CA LEU A 100 1.92 -4.48 -5.47
C LEU A 100 1.57 -3.60 -6.67
N GLY A 101 2.20 -2.43 -6.77
CA GLY A 101 2.01 -1.48 -7.86
C GLY A 101 0.58 -0.96 -7.93
N SER A 102 0.06 -0.79 -9.15
CA SER A 102 -1.33 -0.38 -9.44
C SER A 102 -2.19 -1.56 -9.89
N ASP A 103 -2.11 -2.70 -9.19
CA ASP A 103 -2.97 -3.85 -9.48
C ASP A 103 -4.45 -3.42 -9.36
N PRO A 104 -5.32 -3.73 -10.35
CA PRO A 104 -6.72 -3.27 -10.37
C PRO A 104 -7.52 -3.64 -9.11
N ARG A 105 -7.14 -4.70 -8.40
CA ARG A 105 -7.80 -5.10 -7.15
C ARG A 105 -7.57 -4.10 -6.00
N LEU A 106 -6.53 -3.25 -6.07
CA LEU A 106 -6.35 -2.14 -5.13
C LEU A 106 -7.38 -1.03 -5.38
N LEU A 107 -7.75 -0.80 -6.65
CA LEU A 107 -8.84 0.10 -6.99
C LEU A 107 -10.18 -0.44 -6.48
N THR A 108 -10.44 -1.75 -6.66
CA THR A 108 -11.62 -2.40 -6.08
C THR A 108 -11.66 -2.26 -4.57
N ALA A 109 -10.54 -2.50 -3.88
CA ALA A 109 -10.46 -2.31 -2.43
C ALA A 109 -10.78 -0.87 -2.03
N LEU A 110 -10.26 0.12 -2.76
CA LEU A 110 -10.55 1.53 -2.50
C LEU A 110 -12.05 1.86 -2.68
N VAL A 111 -12.69 1.33 -3.74
CA VAL A 111 -14.15 1.46 -3.96
C VAL A 111 -14.93 0.86 -2.78
N ASP A 112 -14.57 -0.34 -2.34
CA ASP A 112 -15.23 -1.02 -1.22
C ASP A 112 -15.07 -0.22 0.08
N ARG A 113 -13.89 0.33 0.35
CA ARG A 113 -13.63 1.20 1.51
C ARG A 113 -14.48 2.48 1.47
N LEU A 114 -14.58 3.12 0.31
CA LEU A 114 -15.39 4.33 0.12
C LEU A 114 -16.89 4.04 0.33
N HIS A 115 -17.41 2.94 -0.23
CA HIS A 115 -18.80 2.55 -0.01
C HIS A 115 -19.08 2.15 1.44
N ALA A 116 -18.15 1.48 2.12
CA ALA A 116 -18.25 1.17 3.54
C ALA A 116 -18.29 2.44 4.41
N ALA A 117 -17.62 3.52 3.98
CA ALA A 117 -17.70 4.84 4.61
C ALA A 117 -19.02 5.58 4.29
N GLY A 118 -19.90 4.98 3.49
CA GLY A 118 -21.19 5.52 3.10
C GLY A 118 -21.12 6.53 1.96
N LEU A 119 -20.15 6.42 1.04
CA LEU A 119 -20.07 7.26 -0.16
C LEU A 119 -21.40 7.27 -0.93
N ALA A 120 -21.88 8.47 -1.25
CA ALA A 120 -23.11 8.73 -1.97
C ALA A 120 -22.87 9.62 -3.20
N PRO A 121 -23.78 9.62 -4.21
CA PRO A 121 -23.60 10.39 -5.45
C PRO A 121 -23.48 11.91 -5.30
N ASP A 122 -23.94 12.47 -4.18
CA ASP A 122 -23.85 13.90 -3.85
C ASP A 122 -22.62 14.29 -3.02
N ASP A 123 -21.75 13.33 -2.72
CA ASP A 123 -20.47 13.56 -2.05
C ASP A 123 -19.36 13.93 -3.04
N GLY A 124 -18.33 14.61 -2.54
CA GLY A 124 -17.03 14.72 -3.20
C GLY A 124 -16.02 13.79 -2.54
N VAL A 125 -15.06 13.26 -3.30
CA VAL A 125 -14.00 12.39 -2.78
C VAL A 125 -12.68 13.13 -2.75
N VAL A 126 -12.01 13.12 -1.59
CA VAL A 126 -10.59 13.45 -1.51
C VAL A 126 -9.82 12.13 -1.41
N LEU A 127 -9.12 11.77 -2.48
CA LEU A 127 -8.28 10.58 -2.52
C LEU A 127 -6.88 10.96 -2.02
N CYS A 128 -6.41 10.33 -0.95
CA CYS A 128 -5.16 10.70 -0.29
C CYS A 128 -4.08 9.63 -0.48
N ALA A 129 -2.86 10.03 -0.81
CA ALA A 129 -1.66 9.19 -0.76
C ALA A 129 -0.52 9.90 -0.02
N VAL A 130 0.56 9.17 0.29
CA VAL A 130 1.76 9.72 0.96
C VAL A 130 2.33 10.91 0.18
N GLY A 131 2.53 10.75 -1.13
CA GLY A 131 3.30 11.66 -1.98
C GLY A 131 4.78 11.27 -2.02
N SER A 132 5.34 11.23 -3.23
CA SER A 132 6.70 10.74 -3.47
C SER A 132 7.62 11.84 -4.01
N ARG A 133 8.93 11.63 -3.89
CA ARG A 133 9.93 12.37 -4.67
C ARG A 133 10.06 11.81 -6.09
N ASP A 134 9.63 10.58 -6.28
CA ASP A 134 9.52 9.95 -7.59
C ASP A 134 8.28 10.47 -8.31
N ARG A 135 8.50 11.14 -9.45
CA ARG A 135 7.44 11.73 -10.25
C ARG A 135 6.55 10.68 -10.91
N ASP A 136 7.08 9.49 -11.17
CA ASP A 136 6.31 8.42 -11.79
C ASP A 136 5.33 7.81 -10.79
N ALA A 137 5.73 7.71 -9.52
CA ALA A 137 4.82 7.31 -8.43
C ALA A 137 3.67 8.30 -8.23
N ASP A 138 3.96 9.61 -8.29
CA ASP A 138 2.92 10.64 -8.24
C ASP A 138 1.98 10.58 -9.45
N ALA A 139 2.52 10.37 -10.66
CA ALA A 139 1.74 10.23 -11.89
C ALA A 139 0.84 8.99 -11.86
N GLN A 140 1.33 7.87 -11.34
CA GLN A 140 0.55 6.65 -11.14
C GLN A 140 -0.61 6.88 -10.16
N PHE A 141 -0.39 7.65 -9.08
CA PHE A 141 -1.46 7.99 -8.16
C PHE A 141 -2.54 8.87 -8.80
N HIS A 142 -2.15 9.83 -9.65
CA HIS A 142 -3.11 10.60 -10.43
C HIS A 142 -3.93 9.72 -11.39
N ALA A 143 -3.31 8.69 -12.00
CA ALA A 143 -4.02 7.73 -12.81
C ALA A 143 -5.04 6.93 -11.99
N VAL A 144 -4.69 6.46 -10.78
CA VAL A 144 -5.63 5.79 -9.86
C VAL A 144 -6.82 6.69 -9.53
N ALA A 145 -6.61 7.99 -9.30
CA ALA A 145 -7.69 8.93 -9.06
C ALA A 145 -8.62 9.09 -10.28
N SER A 146 -8.04 9.11 -11.48
CA SER A 146 -8.81 9.14 -12.74
C SER A 146 -9.62 7.87 -12.92
N ASP A 147 -9.01 6.71 -12.74
CA ASP A 147 -9.68 5.41 -12.88
C ASP A 147 -10.81 5.27 -11.85
N LEU A 148 -10.60 5.74 -10.61
CA LEU A 148 -11.64 5.72 -9.59
C LEU A 148 -12.91 6.49 -10.00
N ALA A 149 -12.77 7.59 -10.75
CA ALA A 149 -13.90 8.39 -11.20
C ALA A 149 -14.87 7.59 -12.10
N ASP A 150 -14.37 6.57 -12.80
CA ASP A 150 -15.19 5.68 -13.63
C ASP A 150 -15.89 4.58 -12.82
N HIS A 151 -15.52 4.38 -11.55
CA HIS A 151 -15.97 3.26 -10.71
C HIS A 151 -16.84 3.67 -9.52
N VAL A 152 -16.92 4.96 -9.19
CA VAL A 152 -17.79 5.46 -8.10
C VAL A 152 -18.68 6.60 -8.58
N ALA A 153 -19.94 6.57 -8.14
CA ALA A 153 -20.84 7.70 -8.32
C ALA A 153 -20.57 8.75 -7.24
N CYS A 154 -20.02 9.90 -7.64
CA CYS A 154 -19.79 11.05 -6.77
C CYS A 154 -19.75 12.35 -7.61
N ARG A 155 -19.65 13.50 -6.94
CA ARG A 155 -19.58 14.84 -7.57
C ARG A 155 -18.20 15.18 -8.13
N GLY A 156 -17.17 14.46 -7.73
CA GLY A 156 -15.81 14.69 -8.17
C GLY A 156 -14.81 13.99 -7.26
N ILE A 157 -13.60 13.81 -7.78
CA ILE A 157 -12.48 13.20 -7.07
C ILE A 157 -11.28 14.13 -7.16
N GLU A 158 -10.74 14.53 -6.02
CA GLU A 158 -9.55 15.36 -5.92
C GLU A 158 -8.39 14.55 -5.31
N PRO A 159 -7.30 14.31 -6.08
CA PRO A 159 -6.12 13.66 -5.54
C PRO A 159 -5.33 14.62 -4.64
N LEU A 160 -4.92 14.14 -3.48
CA LEU A 160 -4.19 14.89 -2.47
C LEU A 160 -2.99 14.08 -1.94
N PHE A 161 -1.88 14.77 -1.72
CA PHE A 161 -0.68 14.18 -1.13
C PHE A 161 -0.50 14.65 0.32
N ALA A 162 -0.55 13.72 1.28
CA ALA A 162 -0.49 14.01 2.71
C ALA A 162 0.83 14.67 3.16
N THR A 163 1.92 14.45 2.43
CA THR A 163 3.20 15.14 2.67
C THR A 163 3.23 16.58 2.16
N ARG A 164 2.30 16.96 1.27
CA ARG A 164 2.28 18.24 0.55
C ARG A 164 0.94 18.98 0.72
N LEU A 165 0.47 19.14 1.96
CA LEU A 165 -0.76 19.90 2.24
C LEU A 165 -0.57 21.44 2.16
N GLY A 166 0.68 21.91 2.18
CA GLY A 166 1.00 23.34 2.17
C GLY A 166 0.79 24.01 3.53
N PRO A 167 1.12 25.31 3.66
CA PRO A 167 0.90 26.07 4.89
C PRO A 167 -0.60 26.05 5.23
N GLU A 168 -0.89 25.80 6.50
CA GLU A 168 -2.25 25.70 7.02
C GLU A 168 -3.13 24.70 6.22
N ALA A 169 -2.57 23.70 5.53
CA ALA A 169 -3.34 22.79 4.66
C ALA A 169 -4.06 23.46 3.46
N ARG A 170 -3.46 24.51 2.89
CA ARG A 170 -3.96 25.21 1.69
C ARG A 170 -4.44 24.28 0.57
N TYR A 171 -3.67 23.27 0.19
CA TYR A 171 -4.02 22.42 -0.96
C TYR A 171 -5.21 21.51 -0.69
N LEU A 172 -5.43 21.12 0.57
CA LEU A 172 -6.64 20.42 0.98
C LEU A 172 -7.86 21.35 0.87
N ARG A 173 -7.75 22.60 1.36
CA ARG A 173 -8.84 23.58 1.22
C ARG A 173 -9.21 23.81 -0.24
N GLU A 174 -8.23 24.03 -1.10
CA GLU A 174 -8.47 24.24 -2.53
C GLU A 174 -9.13 23.02 -3.19
N ALA A 175 -8.79 21.79 -2.76
CA ALA A 175 -9.46 20.57 -3.22
C ALA A 175 -10.92 20.52 -2.76
N VAL A 176 -11.20 20.83 -1.48
CA VAL A 176 -12.56 20.88 -0.95
C VAL A 176 -13.39 21.96 -1.66
N GLU A 177 -12.83 23.16 -1.87
CA GLU A 177 -13.50 24.24 -2.61
C GLU A 177 -13.87 23.83 -4.05
N ARG A 178 -13.00 23.07 -4.73
CA ARG A 178 -13.31 22.53 -6.06
C ARG A 178 -14.45 21.51 -6.03
N LEU A 179 -14.48 20.63 -5.03
CA LEU A 179 -15.57 19.66 -4.86
C LEU A 179 -16.90 20.35 -4.49
N GLU A 180 -16.87 21.36 -3.63
CA GLU A 180 -18.06 22.16 -3.32
C GLU A 180 -18.60 22.88 -4.58
N ALA A 181 -17.70 23.36 -5.45
CA ALA A 181 -18.08 23.97 -6.73
C ALA A 181 -18.76 22.98 -7.71
N THR A 182 -18.55 21.67 -7.58
CA THR A 182 -19.31 20.65 -8.32
C THR A 182 -20.63 20.26 -7.66
N GLY A 183 -20.96 20.89 -6.52
CA GLY A 183 -22.18 20.66 -5.77
C GLY A 183 -22.06 19.56 -4.71
N ALA A 184 -20.84 19.15 -4.35
CA ALA A 184 -20.62 18.25 -3.22
C ALA A 184 -21.13 18.86 -1.91
N ARG A 185 -21.87 18.07 -1.12
CA ARG A 185 -22.41 18.51 0.18
C ARG A 185 -21.63 17.98 1.37
N ARG A 186 -20.86 16.93 1.15
CA ARG A 186 -20.02 16.24 2.12
C ARG A 186 -18.80 15.70 1.39
N ILE A 187 -17.69 15.63 2.11
CA ILE A 187 -16.42 15.08 1.63
C ILE A 187 -16.22 13.69 2.22
N VAL A 188 -15.91 12.72 1.37
CA VAL A 188 -15.47 11.38 1.79
C VAL A 188 -13.98 11.26 1.48
N VAL A 189 -13.17 10.97 2.50
CA VAL A 189 -11.74 10.75 2.33
C VAL A 189 -11.51 9.27 2.02
N GLY A 190 -10.80 8.99 0.93
CA GLY A 190 -10.27 7.67 0.61
C GLY A 190 -8.77 7.62 0.88
N PRO A 191 -8.28 6.94 1.93
CA PRO A 191 -6.85 6.76 2.14
C PRO A 191 -6.31 5.64 1.23
N TYR A 192 -5.53 5.99 0.21
CA TYR A 192 -4.72 5.04 -0.57
C TYR A 192 -3.42 4.69 0.18
N PHE A 193 -3.60 4.00 1.30
CA PHE A 193 -2.55 3.58 2.23
C PHE A 193 -2.79 2.13 2.67
N LEU A 194 -1.74 1.44 3.07
CA LEU A 194 -1.88 0.14 3.73
C LEU A 194 -2.58 0.27 5.09
N SER A 195 -2.21 1.27 5.87
CA SER A 195 -2.65 1.45 7.26
C SER A 195 -2.93 2.91 7.55
N ALA A 196 -3.73 3.15 8.60
CA ALA A 196 -3.83 4.45 9.23
C ALA A 196 -2.50 4.82 9.88
N GLY A 197 -2.27 6.10 10.05
CA GLY A 197 -1.06 6.60 10.68
C GLY A 197 -1.00 8.13 10.72
N THR A 198 0.13 8.67 11.16
CA THR A 198 0.34 10.12 11.28
C THR A 198 -0.03 10.92 10.03
N LEU A 199 0.17 10.37 8.83
CA LEU A 199 -0.20 11.05 7.57
C LEU A 199 -1.70 11.06 7.32
N THR A 200 -2.43 9.99 7.64
CA THR A 200 -3.89 10.00 7.55
C THR A 200 -4.45 10.94 8.59
N ASP A 201 -4.00 10.85 9.85
CA ASP A 201 -4.40 11.76 10.93
C ASP A 201 -4.16 13.23 10.58
N ARG A 202 -3.07 13.54 9.88
CA ARG A 202 -2.78 14.91 9.44
C ARG A 202 -3.85 15.45 8.50
N VAL A 203 -4.34 14.62 7.56
CA VAL A 203 -5.43 15.01 6.65
C VAL A 203 -6.73 15.13 7.43
N GLU A 204 -7.02 14.18 8.30
CA GLU A 204 -8.25 14.16 9.11
C GLU A 204 -8.35 15.39 10.02
N ASN A 205 -7.26 15.74 10.73
CA ASN A 205 -7.21 16.94 11.56
C ASN A 205 -7.39 18.22 10.73
N ALA A 206 -6.76 18.30 9.55
CA ALA A 206 -6.91 19.46 8.68
C ALA A 206 -8.32 19.59 8.09
N LEU A 207 -9.05 18.48 7.93
CA LEU A 207 -10.45 18.46 7.53
C LEU A 207 -11.40 18.86 8.66
N ALA A 208 -11.09 18.50 9.90
CA ALA A 208 -11.90 18.85 11.07
C ALA A 208 -12.02 20.38 11.27
N ASP A 209 -11.04 21.14 10.79
CA ASP A 209 -11.05 22.61 10.81
C ASP A 209 -11.97 23.22 9.73
N LEU A 210 -12.49 22.41 8.81
CA LEU A 210 -13.37 22.87 7.72
C LEU A 210 -14.84 22.75 8.11
N ARG A 211 -15.67 23.67 7.63
CA ARG A 211 -17.12 23.70 7.87
C ARG A 211 -17.90 22.83 6.88
N VAL A 212 -17.39 21.63 6.56
CA VAL A 212 -18.00 20.67 5.63
C VAL A 212 -18.29 19.36 6.34
N GLY A 213 -19.33 18.64 5.93
CA GLY A 213 -19.53 17.27 6.41
C GLY A 213 -18.38 16.39 5.95
N VAL A 214 -17.86 15.51 6.83
CA VAL A 214 -16.72 14.63 6.52
C VAL A 214 -17.03 13.20 6.92
N ALA A 215 -16.70 12.25 6.05
CA ALA A 215 -16.54 10.84 6.39
C ALA A 215 -15.14 10.39 5.95
N ILE A 216 -14.53 9.48 6.70
CA ILE A 216 -13.19 8.95 6.39
C ILE A 216 -13.34 7.45 6.21
N ALA A 217 -12.97 6.96 5.04
CA ALA A 217 -12.91 5.53 4.78
C ALA A 217 -11.72 4.90 5.50
N GLU A 218 -11.85 3.62 5.84
CA GLU A 218 -10.69 2.87 6.30
C GLU A 218 -9.64 2.78 5.17
N PRO A 219 -8.34 2.75 5.51
CA PRO A 219 -7.27 2.39 4.57
C PRO A 219 -7.49 1.02 3.93
N ILE A 220 -6.66 0.65 2.96
CA ILE A 220 -6.75 -0.65 2.29
C ILE A 220 -6.70 -1.79 3.32
N GLY A 221 -5.75 -1.78 4.25
CA GLY A 221 -5.65 -2.77 5.32
C GLY A 221 -5.57 -4.19 4.80
N ALA A 222 -6.08 -5.16 5.57
CA ALA A 222 -6.18 -6.57 5.18
C ALA A 222 -7.36 -6.86 4.22
N HIS A 223 -7.62 -5.97 3.25
CA HIS A 223 -8.68 -6.18 2.28
C HIS A 223 -8.44 -7.48 1.48
N PRO A 224 -9.45 -8.34 1.24
CA PRO A 224 -9.27 -9.61 0.52
C PRO A 224 -8.55 -9.46 -0.82
N GLY A 225 -8.88 -8.41 -1.59
CA GLY A 225 -8.20 -8.11 -2.85
C GLY A 225 -6.69 -7.87 -2.72
N LEU A 226 -6.22 -7.29 -1.61
CA LEU A 226 -4.78 -7.14 -1.33
C LEU A 226 -4.15 -8.51 -1.04
N ILE A 227 -4.82 -9.33 -0.24
CA ILE A 227 -4.34 -10.68 0.11
C ILE A 227 -4.19 -11.53 -1.16
N ASP A 228 -5.16 -11.45 -2.07
CA ASP A 228 -5.11 -12.14 -3.36
C ASP A 228 -3.92 -11.67 -4.22
N ILE A 229 -3.65 -10.36 -4.26
CA ILE A 229 -2.47 -9.82 -4.97
C ILE A 229 -1.19 -10.46 -4.41
N ILE A 230 -1.03 -10.44 -3.08
CA ILE A 230 0.17 -10.99 -2.42
C ILE A 230 0.33 -12.48 -2.74
N CYS A 231 -0.76 -13.25 -2.63
CA CYS A 231 -0.76 -14.68 -2.92
C CYS A 231 -0.38 -14.96 -4.39
N ASP A 232 -0.88 -14.17 -5.33
CA ASP A 232 -0.56 -14.33 -6.75
C ASP A 232 0.89 -13.97 -7.07
N ARG A 233 1.40 -12.87 -6.49
CA ARG A 233 2.81 -12.48 -6.62
C ARG A 233 3.73 -13.57 -6.07
N TYR A 234 3.38 -14.13 -4.90
CA TYR A 234 4.10 -15.26 -4.33
C TYR A 234 4.09 -16.48 -5.26
N ARG A 235 2.91 -16.96 -5.68
CA ARG A 235 2.78 -18.16 -6.54
C ARG A 235 3.49 -18.01 -7.88
N ALA A 236 3.41 -16.83 -8.50
CA ALA A 236 4.10 -16.54 -9.75
C ALA A 236 5.63 -16.57 -9.58
N SER A 237 6.15 -16.04 -8.46
CA SER A 237 7.58 -16.04 -8.16
C SER A 237 8.11 -17.38 -7.64
N ALA A 238 7.28 -18.17 -6.98
CA ALA A 238 7.61 -19.52 -6.54
C ALA A 238 7.78 -20.48 -7.73
N THR A 239 6.93 -20.33 -8.76
CA THR A 239 6.92 -21.20 -9.95
C THR A 239 7.85 -20.74 -11.07
N GLY A 240 8.21 -19.44 -11.13
CA GLY A 240 9.10 -18.89 -12.15
C GLY A 240 10.50 -19.55 -12.13
N ASN A 241 11.18 -19.64 -13.27
CA ASN A 241 12.57 -20.12 -13.37
C ASN A 241 13.54 -18.93 -13.15
N PRO A 242 14.75 -19.08 -12.58
CA PRO A 242 15.62 -17.96 -12.15
C PRO A 242 16.24 -17.07 -13.26
N GLY A 243 15.71 -17.06 -14.48
CA GLY A 243 16.40 -16.52 -15.66
C GLY A 243 15.75 -15.33 -16.38
N GLN A 244 14.64 -14.77 -15.89
CA GLN A 244 14.03 -13.60 -16.53
C GLN A 244 14.22 -12.36 -15.66
N SER A 245 15.35 -11.68 -15.84
CA SER A 245 15.44 -10.25 -15.53
C SER A 245 14.39 -9.53 -16.37
N LEU A 246 13.44 -8.88 -15.73
CA LEU A 246 12.55 -7.93 -16.37
C LEU A 246 13.40 -6.72 -16.78
N SER A 247 13.71 -6.67 -18.07
CA SER A 247 14.29 -5.53 -18.78
C SER A 247 13.30 -4.39 -18.94
#